data_AF-A0A9W9ZFF7-F1
#
_entry.id   AF-A0A9W9ZFF7-F1
#
_cell.length_a   1.000
_cell.length_b   1.000
_cell.length_c   1.000
_cell.angle_alpha   90.00
_cell.angle_beta   90.00
_cell.angle_gamma   90.00
#
_symmetry.space_group_name_H-M   'P 1'
#
loop_
_entity.id
_entity.type
_entity.pdbx_description
1 polymer ?
#
loop_
_entity_poly.entity_id
_entity_poly.type
_entity_poly.pdbx_seq_one_letter_code
_entity_poly.pdbx_strand_id
1 'polypeptide(L)'
;MTKVADDLATVDGLRLFGFIIPEESGLYFFTVQFCSAEVWLSHNENWRNARKIWDAGKLSQEKKDFNVSGKIGLVAGQKYFIEVVATCFRERNKIQLLWKIPTSSAFEIINGTFLSYYVDDSGLNDSKIYDESLSDSPVCASRRNKTAYFQVQSEISYLSHDEVKDILPYCDYKPSYIVNHKVGRYAAISAHKIETFIYLFPEHINFRNITEWISSPVNKDNVLEVVHSFMESHQRALPSLNEVRRVDRKPDTQRGNRYLIEVELLDLTNNRKVLLSEYVFMPNGTKKLCYPKDFQWNRTANVYLIVTAKNLGRWVHHFIKNVERILNETNDPNLHVIIYDYNSSDINLEKVLKESSLTNYMFLRESGGYSRTRSFTEAINLVSDPHSIIFMLDLHLDIGTPFINNIRKHCIEGHVVYTPIIFKLACGANAENLAGIWQDQGYGIIGMYKSDWDRSGGFPTHKYKWGGEDWELMDQVVGVGLEFDRMRTAHIHHYHHSKNGLWTGAT
;
A
#
# COMPACT_ATOMS: atom_id res chain seq x y z
N MET A 1 -28.12 -5.51 12.18
CA MET A 1 -27.07 -4.50 11.90
C MET A 1 -25.78 -5.20 11.57
N THR A 2 -25.04 -4.70 10.59
CA THR A 2 -23.73 -5.22 10.19
C THR A 2 -22.68 -4.76 11.19
N LYS A 3 -21.83 -5.68 11.67
CA LYS A 3 -20.75 -5.40 12.63
C LYS A 3 -19.42 -5.33 11.90
N VAL A 4 -18.75 -4.19 11.96
CA VAL A 4 -17.36 -4.02 11.55
C VAL A 4 -16.56 -3.70 12.81
N ALA A 5 -15.62 -4.58 13.16
CA ALA A 5 -14.76 -4.40 14.33
C ALA A 5 -13.35 -4.04 13.84
N ASP A 6 -12.81 -2.93 14.35
CA ASP A 6 -11.43 -2.51 14.11
C ASP A 6 -10.63 -2.76 15.40
N ASP A 7 -9.79 -3.80 15.40
CA ASP A 7 -9.06 -4.31 16.56
C ASP A 7 -7.82 -3.43 16.88
N LEU A 8 -8.00 -2.46 17.78
CA LEU A 8 -6.98 -1.56 18.30
C LEU A 8 -6.52 -2.03 19.70
N ALA A 9 -5.24 -2.36 19.82
CA ALA A 9 -4.62 -3.16 20.89
C ALA A 9 -4.75 -2.71 22.37
N THR A 10 -5.64 -1.78 22.73
CA THR A 10 -6.05 -1.50 24.12
C THR A 10 -7.50 -1.02 24.29
N VAL A 11 -8.23 -0.75 23.19
CA VAL A 11 -9.64 -0.31 23.16
C VAL A 11 -10.23 -0.77 21.82
N ASP A 12 -11.28 -1.59 21.84
CA ASP A 12 -11.90 -2.08 20.60
C ASP A 12 -12.74 -0.95 19.98
N GLY A 13 -12.37 -0.54 18.76
CA GLY A 13 -13.19 0.31 17.92
C GLY A 13 -14.28 -0.53 17.26
N LEU A 14 -15.55 -0.19 17.51
CA LEU A 14 -16.70 -0.91 17.00
C LEU A 14 -17.54 -0.01 16.11
N ARG A 15 -17.79 -0.42 14.87
CA ARG A 15 -18.72 0.21 13.95
C ARG A 15 -19.90 -0.71 13.69
N LEU A 16 -21.10 -0.27 14.04
CA LEU A 16 -22.36 -0.94 13.73
C LEU A 16 -23.16 -0.05 12.79
N PHE A 17 -23.70 -0.61 11.70
CA PHE A 17 -24.57 0.16 10.81
C PHE A 17 -25.60 -0.71 10.10
N GLY A 18 -26.57 -0.05 9.49
CA GLY A 18 -27.70 -0.66 8.81
C GLY A 18 -28.82 0.35 8.72
N PHE A 19 -30.05 -0.11 8.85
CA PHE A 19 -31.21 0.77 8.83
C PHE A 19 -32.15 0.55 10.00
N ILE A 20 -32.79 1.63 10.44
CA ILE A 20 -33.96 1.59 11.32
C ILE A 20 -35.22 1.81 10.49
N ILE A 21 -36.27 1.06 10.80
CA ILE A 21 -37.61 1.17 10.24
C ILE A 21 -38.58 1.23 11.45
N PRO A 22 -39.09 2.41 11.83
CA PRO A 22 -40.00 2.53 12.97
C PRO A 22 -41.41 2.08 12.58
N GLU A 23 -42.18 1.57 13.54
CA GLU A 23 -43.61 1.22 13.32
C GLU A 23 -44.56 2.38 13.64
N GLU A 24 -44.12 3.38 14.40
CA GLU A 24 -44.92 4.55 14.79
C GLU A 24 -44.30 5.84 14.28
N SER A 25 -45.15 6.80 13.90
CA SER A 25 -44.69 8.15 13.55
C SER A 25 -44.63 9.00 14.81
N GLY A 26 -43.54 9.73 15.02
CA GLY A 26 -43.43 10.65 16.14
C GLY A 26 -42.01 11.00 16.53
N LEU A 27 -41.85 11.43 17.79
CA LEU A 27 -40.59 11.90 18.34
C LEU A 27 -39.89 10.80 19.12
N TYR A 28 -38.71 10.43 18.64
CA TYR A 28 -37.82 9.44 19.23
C TYR A 28 -36.65 10.11 19.94
N PHE A 29 -36.11 9.39 20.92
CA PHE A 29 -34.86 9.73 21.59
C PHE A 29 -33.94 8.52 21.56
N PHE A 30 -32.64 8.72 21.48
CA PHE A 30 -31.63 7.66 21.42
C PHE A 30 -30.61 7.83 22.55
N THR A 31 -30.10 6.71 23.05
CA THR A 31 -28.98 6.68 23.99
C THR A 31 -28.17 5.41 23.80
N VAL A 32 -26.89 5.45 24.13
CA VAL A 32 -26.01 4.28 24.11
C VAL A 32 -25.51 4.00 25.53
N GLN A 33 -25.52 2.73 25.91
CA GLN A 33 -24.98 2.26 27.18
C GLN A 33 -23.69 1.45 26.98
N PHE A 34 -22.93 1.32 28.07
CA PHE A 34 -21.73 0.48 28.25
C PHE A 34 -20.45 0.91 27.51
N CYS A 35 -20.56 1.65 26.41
CA CYS A 35 -19.42 2.17 25.66
C CYS A 35 -19.54 3.67 25.39
N SER A 36 -18.40 4.34 25.20
CA SER A 36 -18.37 5.68 24.61
C SER A 36 -18.68 5.54 23.13
N ALA A 37 -19.65 6.29 22.61
CA ALA A 37 -20.06 6.15 21.22
C ALA A 37 -20.57 7.46 20.60
N GLU A 38 -20.61 7.46 19.28
CA GLU A 38 -21.30 8.43 18.44
C GLU A 38 -22.40 7.72 17.68
N VAL A 39 -23.59 8.32 17.64
CA VAL A 39 -24.73 7.81 16.85
C VAL A 39 -25.04 8.80 15.74
N TRP A 40 -25.10 8.26 14.53
CA TRP A 40 -25.36 9.00 13.31
C TRP A 40 -26.61 8.45 12.65
N LEU A 41 -27.53 9.33 12.28
CA LEU A 41 -28.79 8.95 11.67
C LEU A 41 -29.05 9.84 10.45
N SER A 42 -29.45 9.21 9.36
CA SER A 42 -29.89 9.91 8.16
C SER A 42 -31.38 10.24 8.23
N HIS A 43 -31.80 11.26 7.47
CA HIS A 43 -33.22 11.57 7.28
C HIS A 43 -33.88 10.69 6.21
N ASN A 44 -33.13 9.78 5.58
CA ASN A 44 -33.59 8.80 4.61
C ASN A 44 -32.65 7.57 4.57
N GLU A 45 -32.84 6.69 3.60
CA GLU A 45 -31.98 5.50 3.39
C GLU A 45 -30.57 5.84 2.89
N ASN A 46 -30.32 7.06 2.41
CA ASN A 46 -29.00 7.41 1.89
C ASN A 46 -28.05 7.73 3.06
N TRP A 47 -27.00 6.91 3.21
CA TRP A 47 -26.00 7.05 4.26
C TRP A 47 -25.23 8.38 4.23
N ARG A 48 -25.07 9.00 3.05
CA ARG A 48 -24.37 10.29 2.88
C ARG A 48 -25.07 11.45 3.59
N ASN A 49 -26.36 11.27 3.87
CA ASN A 49 -27.19 12.25 4.55
C ASN A 49 -27.19 12.08 6.07
N ALA A 50 -26.44 11.11 6.60
CA ALA A 50 -26.34 10.87 8.03
C ALA A 50 -25.72 12.07 8.75
N ARG A 51 -26.34 12.43 9.88
CA ARG A 51 -25.87 13.49 10.77
C ARG A 51 -25.73 12.93 12.17
N LYS A 52 -24.77 13.46 12.93
CA LYS A 52 -24.58 13.07 14.33
C LYS A 52 -25.78 13.51 15.15
N ILE A 53 -26.46 12.55 15.77
CA ILE A 53 -27.60 12.79 16.66
C ILE A 53 -27.25 12.63 18.14
N TRP A 54 -26.13 11.98 18.45
CA TRP A 54 -25.65 11.76 19.81
C TRP A 54 -24.12 11.52 19.86
N ASP A 55 -23.48 11.94 20.94
CA ASP A 55 -22.03 11.87 21.17
C ASP A 55 -21.74 11.78 22.67
N ALA A 56 -21.20 10.65 23.14
CA ALA A 56 -20.71 10.49 24.51
C ALA A 56 -19.20 10.72 24.69
N GLY A 57 -18.46 10.97 23.60
CA GLY A 57 -17.01 11.16 23.60
C GLY A 57 -16.57 12.59 23.96
N LYS A 58 -17.46 13.59 23.81
CA LYS A 58 -17.22 14.96 24.29
C LYS A 58 -17.76 15.17 25.71
N LEU A 59 -16.98 14.78 26.71
CA LEU A 59 -17.00 15.47 28.01
C LEU A 59 -16.32 16.83 27.83
N SER A 60 -16.99 17.77 27.14
CA SER A 60 -16.71 19.19 27.36
C SER A 60 -17.08 19.49 28.80
N GLN A 61 -16.20 20.20 29.52
CA GLN A 61 -16.36 20.62 30.93
C GLN A 61 -17.59 21.51 31.19
N GLU A 62 -18.47 21.70 30.21
CA GLU A 62 -19.72 22.43 30.36
C GLU A 62 -20.89 21.59 29.83
N LYS A 63 -21.87 21.40 30.72
CA LYS A 63 -23.20 20.75 30.58
C LYS A 63 -23.23 19.23 30.81
N LYS A 64 -23.66 18.91 32.03
CA LYS A 64 -23.80 17.58 32.64
C LYS A 64 -25.19 16.94 32.40
N ASP A 65 -25.98 17.39 31.42
CA ASP A 65 -27.43 17.17 31.46
C ASP A 65 -28.07 16.32 30.35
N PHE A 66 -27.36 15.81 29.33
CA PHE A 66 -28.04 14.94 28.35
C PHE A 66 -27.21 13.71 27.95
N ASN A 67 -27.39 12.61 28.69
CA ASN A 67 -27.03 11.25 28.27
C ASN A 67 -27.94 10.72 27.13
N VAL A 68 -28.67 11.60 26.43
CA VAL A 68 -29.75 11.28 25.49
C VAL A 68 -29.67 12.23 24.30
N SER A 69 -30.05 11.76 23.11
CA SER A 69 -30.13 12.59 21.90
C SER A 69 -31.14 13.73 22.02
N GLY A 70 -31.10 14.68 21.07
CA GLY A 70 -32.25 15.56 20.83
C GLY A 70 -33.49 14.78 20.36
N LYS A 71 -34.62 15.49 20.23
CA LYS A 71 -35.87 14.95 19.65
C LYS A 71 -35.66 14.65 18.16
N ILE A 72 -35.86 13.41 17.74
CA ILE A 72 -35.72 12.97 16.34
C ILE A 72 -37.10 12.58 15.81
N GLY A 73 -37.57 13.27 14.76
CA GLY A 73 -38.83 12.92 14.09
C GLY A 73 -38.63 11.78 13.11
N LEU A 74 -39.34 10.67 13.30
CA LEU A 74 -39.35 9.52 12.38
C LEU A 74 -40.78 9.21 11.93
N VAL A 75 -40.90 8.64 10.74
CA VAL A 75 -42.17 8.27 10.10
C VAL A 75 -42.27 6.75 10.01
N ALA A 76 -43.40 6.20 10.45
CA ALA A 76 -43.71 4.78 10.39
C ALA A 76 -43.46 4.19 8.99
N GLY A 77 -42.77 3.05 8.93
CA GLY A 77 -42.46 2.32 7.70
C GLY A 77 -41.34 2.92 6.83
N GLN A 78 -40.84 4.12 7.15
CA GLN A 78 -39.75 4.73 6.40
C GLN A 78 -38.39 4.18 6.87
N LYS A 79 -37.49 3.92 5.90
CA LYS A 79 -36.14 3.43 6.16
C LYS A 79 -35.16 4.57 6.41
N TYR A 80 -34.40 4.50 7.50
CA TYR A 80 -33.39 5.48 7.88
C TYR A 80 -32.05 4.81 8.11
N PHE A 81 -30.99 5.28 7.44
CA PHE A 81 -29.64 4.78 7.71
C PHE A 81 -29.21 5.17 9.13
N ILE A 82 -28.70 4.20 9.88
CA ILE A 82 -28.09 4.43 11.20
C ILE A 82 -26.68 3.86 11.25
N GLU A 83 -25.79 4.61 11.91
CA GLU A 83 -24.44 4.18 12.26
C GLU A 83 -24.16 4.47 13.74
N VAL A 84 -23.51 3.53 14.42
CA VAL A 84 -22.96 3.66 15.77
C VAL A 84 -21.47 3.37 15.70
N VAL A 85 -20.64 4.34 16.06
CA VAL A 85 -19.19 4.17 16.20
C VAL A 85 -18.84 4.29 17.68
N ALA A 86 -18.25 3.24 18.23
CA ALA A 86 -18.03 3.12 19.67
C ALA A 86 -16.61 2.68 19.99
N THR A 87 -16.14 3.11 21.17
CA THR A 87 -14.92 2.63 21.82
C THR A 87 -15.31 1.94 23.10
N CYS A 88 -15.07 0.62 23.17
CA CYS A 88 -15.42 -0.22 24.30
C CYS A 88 -14.14 -0.74 24.99
N PHE A 89 -14.11 -0.74 26.33
CA PHE A 89 -13.06 -1.43 27.08
C PHE A 89 -13.33 -2.94 27.08
N ARG A 90 -12.29 -3.78 26.92
CA ARG A 90 -12.39 -5.25 26.77
C ARG A 90 -13.23 -5.97 27.84
N GLU A 91 -13.33 -5.43 29.05
CA GLU A 91 -14.15 -6.04 30.12
C GLU A 91 -15.67 -5.88 29.88
N ARG A 92 -16.08 -5.02 28.93
CA ARG A 92 -17.47 -4.78 28.55
C ARG A 92 -17.64 -4.93 27.03
N ASN A 93 -17.57 -6.16 26.52
CA ASN A 93 -17.85 -6.50 25.12
C ASN A 93 -19.35 -6.39 24.74
N LYS A 94 -20.05 -5.40 25.31
CA LYS A 94 -21.48 -5.20 25.13
C LYS A 94 -21.71 -3.73 24.84
N ILE A 95 -22.32 -3.44 23.70
CA ILE A 95 -22.89 -2.13 23.38
C ILE A 95 -24.41 -2.29 23.29
N GLN A 96 -25.16 -1.32 23.81
CA GLN A 96 -26.61 -1.29 23.64
C GLN A 96 -27.03 0.09 23.15
N LEU A 97 -27.61 0.12 21.95
CA LEU A 97 -28.36 1.27 21.45
C LEU A 97 -29.81 1.11 21.92
N LEU A 98 -30.29 2.11 22.68
CA LEU A 98 -31.66 2.17 23.15
C LEU A 98 -32.36 3.35 22.50
N TRP A 99 -33.67 3.21 22.35
CA TRP A 99 -34.54 4.30 21.94
C TRP A 99 -35.68 4.52 22.94
N LYS A 100 -36.28 5.70 22.91
CA LYS A 100 -37.58 5.95 23.52
C LYS A 100 -38.55 6.27 22.40
N ILE A 101 -39.57 5.44 22.24
CA ILE A 101 -40.62 5.60 21.23
C ILE A 101 -41.65 6.65 21.65
N PRO A 102 -42.46 7.20 20.74
CA PRO A 102 -43.39 8.31 21.02
C PRO A 102 -44.41 7.98 22.13
N THR A 103 -44.86 6.73 22.18
CA THR A 103 -45.89 6.22 23.09
C THR A 103 -45.33 5.73 24.44
N SER A 104 -44.01 5.62 24.58
CA SER A 104 -43.36 5.09 25.78
C SER A 104 -42.68 6.18 26.61
N SER A 105 -42.77 6.05 27.93
CA SER A 105 -42.04 6.89 28.88
C SER A 105 -40.62 6.38 29.19
N ALA A 106 -40.26 5.16 28.78
CA ALA A 106 -39.01 4.50 29.12
C ALA A 106 -38.13 4.20 27.90
N PHE A 107 -36.81 4.14 28.10
CA PHE A 107 -35.88 3.66 27.08
C PHE A 107 -35.92 2.14 27.01
N GLU A 108 -35.97 1.61 25.79
CA GLU A 108 -36.00 0.19 25.50
C GLU A 108 -34.97 -0.18 24.44
N ILE A 109 -34.61 -1.47 24.40
CA ILE A 109 -33.70 -2.01 23.40
C ILE A 109 -34.42 -2.05 22.05
N ILE A 110 -33.78 -1.57 20.99
CA ILE A 110 -34.34 -1.65 19.64
C ILE A 110 -34.39 -3.13 19.22
N ASN A 111 -35.60 -3.66 19.06
CA ASN A 111 -35.80 -5.03 18.59
C ASN A 111 -35.26 -5.18 17.16
N GLY A 112 -34.73 -6.36 16.83
CA GLY A 112 -34.27 -6.71 15.49
C GLY A 112 -35.34 -6.54 14.41
N THR A 113 -36.63 -6.57 14.77
CA THR A 113 -37.75 -6.30 13.84
C THR A 113 -37.75 -4.89 13.27
N PHE A 114 -37.21 -3.91 14.01
CA PHE A 114 -37.07 -2.52 13.55
C PHE A 114 -35.75 -2.25 12.83
N LEU A 115 -34.90 -3.28 12.68
CA LEU A 115 -33.56 -3.16 12.10
C LEU A 115 -33.46 -4.00 10.83
N SER A 116 -32.85 -3.44 9.79
CA SER A 116 -32.44 -4.22 8.62
C SER A 116 -30.95 -4.06 8.35
N TYR A 117 -30.36 -5.07 7.71
CA TYR A 117 -28.96 -5.05 7.32
C TYR A 117 -28.71 -4.00 6.22
N TYR A 118 -27.48 -3.49 6.16
CA TYR A 118 -27.06 -2.62 5.05
C TYR A 118 -27.03 -3.40 3.73
N VAL A 119 -26.50 -4.62 3.79
CA VAL A 119 -26.54 -5.64 2.74
C VAL A 119 -27.11 -6.92 3.34
N ASP A 120 -28.05 -7.56 2.65
CA ASP A 120 -28.62 -8.85 3.06
C ASP A 120 -27.87 -10.00 2.37
N ASP A 121 -26.81 -10.48 3.02
CA ASP A 121 -25.97 -11.56 2.50
C ASP A 121 -26.44 -12.96 2.96
N SER A 122 -27.60 -13.05 3.63
CA SER A 122 -28.07 -14.29 4.25
C SER A 122 -28.39 -15.42 3.25
N GLY A 123 -28.62 -15.07 1.98
CA GLY A 123 -28.83 -16.01 0.86
C GLY A 123 -27.60 -16.26 -0.02
N LEU A 124 -26.47 -15.61 0.25
CA LEU A 124 -25.29 -15.58 -0.65
C LEU A 124 -24.21 -16.63 -0.29
N ASN A 125 -24.60 -17.76 0.32
CA ASN A 125 -23.64 -18.83 0.68
C ASN A 125 -22.76 -19.29 -0.51
N ASP A 126 -23.28 -19.19 -1.75
CA ASP A 126 -22.59 -19.55 -2.99
C ASP A 126 -21.84 -18.38 -3.66
N SER A 127 -22.12 -17.14 -3.25
CA SER A 127 -21.48 -15.93 -3.77
C SER A 127 -20.77 -15.17 -2.65
N LYS A 128 -19.76 -15.83 -2.09
CA LYS A 128 -18.75 -15.21 -1.21
C LYS A 128 -17.88 -14.25 -2.03
N ILE A 129 -18.45 -13.16 -2.54
CA ILE A 129 -17.71 -12.01 -3.05
C ILE A 129 -17.85 -10.93 -2.00
N TYR A 130 -16.73 -10.34 -1.58
CA TYR A 130 -16.78 -9.24 -0.62
C TYR A 130 -17.21 -7.97 -1.32
N ASP A 131 -18.32 -7.38 -0.90
CA ASP A 131 -18.74 -6.09 -1.40
C ASP A 131 -17.96 -4.97 -0.70
N GLU A 132 -17.22 -4.16 -1.47
CA GLU A 132 -16.63 -2.91 -0.98
C GLU A 132 -17.66 -1.78 -0.88
N SER A 133 -18.91 -1.99 -1.33
CA SER A 133 -20.00 -1.01 -1.23
C SER A 133 -20.44 -0.71 0.20
N LEU A 134 -19.80 -1.30 1.23
CA LEU A 134 -19.99 -0.86 2.60
C LEU A 134 -19.83 0.65 2.65
N SER A 135 -20.94 1.33 2.93
CA SER A 135 -20.97 2.79 3.03
C SER A 135 -19.77 3.26 3.84
N ASP A 136 -19.05 4.25 3.35
CA ASP A 136 -18.03 4.93 4.14
C ASP A 136 -18.65 5.42 5.45
N SER A 137 -17.88 5.51 6.53
CA SER A 137 -18.41 6.00 7.80
C SER A 137 -18.60 7.52 7.71
N PRO A 138 -19.81 8.06 7.88
CA PRO A 138 -20.01 9.50 8.04
C PRO A 138 -19.12 10.11 9.11
N VAL A 139 -18.86 9.39 10.21
CA VAL A 139 -17.89 9.81 11.25
C VAL A 139 -16.51 9.99 10.64
N CYS A 140 -15.99 8.96 9.95
CA CYS A 140 -14.66 9.02 9.33
C CYS A 140 -14.60 10.09 8.24
N ALA A 141 -15.56 10.11 7.32
CA ALA A 141 -15.68 11.08 6.23
C ALA A 141 -15.67 12.53 6.73
N SER A 142 -16.38 12.83 7.83
CA SER A 142 -16.41 14.17 8.42
C SER A 142 -15.07 14.62 9.03
N ARG A 143 -14.17 13.66 9.29
CA ARG A 143 -12.83 13.88 9.87
C ARG A 143 -11.71 13.70 8.85
N ARG A 144 -12.01 13.33 7.60
CA ARG A 144 -11.02 13.18 6.54
C ARG A 144 -10.40 14.54 6.25
N ASN A 145 -9.09 14.67 6.52
CA ASN A 145 -8.32 15.78 6.01
C ASN A 145 -8.16 15.60 4.49
N LYS A 146 -8.40 16.65 3.71
CA LYS A 146 -8.26 16.66 2.24
C LYS A 146 -6.80 16.50 1.74
N THR A 147 -5.86 16.14 2.59
CA THR A 147 -4.49 15.78 2.21
C THR A 147 -4.48 14.34 1.71
N ALA A 148 -5.00 14.11 0.51
CA ALA A 148 -4.69 12.90 -0.23
C ALA A 148 -3.19 12.94 -0.52
N TYR A 149 -2.39 12.14 0.19
CA TYR A 149 -0.96 11.98 -0.06
C TYR A 149 -0.66 11.47 -1.47
N PHE A 150 -1.69 10.96 -2.13
CA PHE A 150 -1.70 10.62 -3.53
C PHE A 150 -2.67 11.54 -4.24
N GLN A 151 -2.22 12.76 -4.54
CA GLN A 151 -2.75 13.38 -5.75
C GLN A 151 -2.29 12.48 -6.90
N VAL A 152 -3.26 11.89 -7.59
CA VAL A 152 -3.03 11.26 -8.90
C VAL A 152 -2.31 12.32 -9.74
N GLN A 153 -1.03 12.10 -9.98
CA GLN A 153 -0.26 13.02 -10.83
C GLN A 153 -0.81 12.88 -12.25
N SER A 154 -0.90 14.02 -12.93
CA SER A 154 -1.24 14.02 -14.35
C SER A 154 -0.25 13.14 -15.12
N GLU A 155 -0.73 12.43 -16.13
CA GLU A 155 0.09 11.63 -17.04
C GLU A 155 1.13 12.54 -17.72
N ILE A 156 2.34 12.57 -17.17
CA ILE A 156 3.49 13.22 -17.80
C ILE A 156 4.31 12.11 -18.45
N SER A 157 4.47 12.19 -19.76
CA SER A 157 5.26 11.22 -20.53
C SER A 157 6.74 11.27 -20.16
N TYR A 158 7.38 10.11 -20.06
CA TYR A 158 8.82 10.00 -19.86
C TYR A 158 9.58 10.19 -21.18
N LEU A 159 10.71 10.91 -21.14
CA LEU A 159 11.73 10.86 -22.17
C LEU A 159 12.39 9.48 -22.18
N SER A 160 12.63 8.93 -23.36
CA SER A 160 13.38 7.70 -23.56
C SER A 160 14.88 7.93 -23.36
N HIS A 161 15.62 6.87 -23.04
CA HIS A 161 17.08 6.96 -22.95
C HIS A 161 17.71 7.32 -24.31
N ASP A 162 17.12 6.88 -25.42
CA ASP A 162 17.60 7.19 -26.77
C ASP A 162 17.60 8.69 -27.10
N GLU A 163 16.68 9.46 -26.51
CA GLU A 163 16.62 10.91 -26.67
C GLU A 163 17.73 11.64 -25.90
N VAL A 164 18.34 10.98 -24.91
CA VAL A 164 19.29 11.60 -23.96
C VAL A 164 20.65 10.91 -23.87
N LYS A 165 20.87 9.84 -24.65
CA LYS A 165 22.10 9.04 -24.64
C LYS A 165 23.36 9.82 -24.99
N ASP A 166 23.23 10.87 -25.80
CA ASP A 166 24.37 11.70 -26.26
C ASP A 166 24.73 12.83 -25.28
N ILE A 167 24.00 12.98 -24.18
CA ILE A 167 24.22 14.07 -23.20
C ILE A 167 25.45 13.80 -22.33
N LEU A 168 25.67 12.55 -21.94
CA LEU A 168 26.79 12.16 -21.11
C LEU A 168 27.58 11.03 -21.77
N PRO A 169 28.92 10.98 -21.59
CA PRO A 169 29.69 9.82 -22.02
C PRO A 169 29.31 8.59 -21.18
N TYR A 170 29.50 7.40 -21.75
CA TYR A 170 29.37 6.16 -20.99
C TYR A 170 30.66 5.83 -20.22
N CYS A 171 30.51 5.20 -19.06
CA CYS A 171 31.61 4.77 -18.21
C CYS A 171 31.37 3.38 -17.63
N ASP A 172 32.47 2.72 -17.24
CA ASP A 172 32.39 1.44 -16.56
C ASP A 172 31.87 1.64 -15.13
N TYR A 173 30.90 0.83 -14.73
CA TYR A 173 30.32 0.84 -13.39
C TYR A 173 30.50 -0.52 -12.73
N LYS A 174 31.37 -0.56 -11.71
CA LYS A 174 31.68 -1.77 -10.94
C LYS A 174 31.82 -1.39 -9.46
N PRO A 175 30.71 -1.40 -8.69
CA PRO A 175 30.76 -1.02 -7.28
C PRO A 175 31.71 -1.91 -6.49
N SER A 176 32.45 -1.31 -5.56
CA SER A 176 33.45 -1.98 -4.73
C SER A 176 32.86 -2.96 -3.72
N TYR A 177 31.56 -2.83 -3.42
CA TYR A 177 30.84 -3.66 -2.46
C TYR A 177 30.14 -4.87 -3.10
N ILE A 178 30.18 -5.02 -4.43
CA ILE A 178 29.61 -6.21 -5.08
C ILE A 178 30.39 -7.45 -4.67
N VAL A 179 29.64 -8.48 -4.32
CA VAL A 179 30.16 -9.81 -4.01
C VAL A 179 29.75 -10.78 -5.10
N ASN A 180 30.62 -11.72 -5.46
CA ASN A 180 30.31 -12.77 -6.43
C ASN A 180 30.82 -14.13 -5.94
N HIS A 181 30.42 -14.47 -4.72
CA HIS A 181 30.66 -15.77 -4.10
C HIS A 181 29.59 -16.01 -3.03
N LYS A 182 29.37 -17.27 -2.66
CA LYS A 182 28.42 -17.64 -1.62
C LYS A 182 28.76 -16.95 -0.30
N VAL A 183 27.82 -16.17 0.23
CA VAL A 183 27.96 -15.49 1.52
C VAL A 183 27.41 -16.33 2.67
N GLY A 184 27.77 -15.95 3.90
CA GLY A 184 27.22 -16.56 5.12
C GLY A 184 25.75 -16.22 5.31
N ARG A 185 25.07 -16.96 6.19
CA ARG A 185 23.66 -16.74 6.50
C ARG A 185 23.43 -15.32 7.04
N TYR A 186 22.50 -14.60 6.43
CA TYR A 186 22.10 -13.23 6.70
C TYR A 186 23.18 -12.17 6.43
N ALA A 187 24.29 -12.55 5.79
CA ALA A 187 25.40 -11.65 5.51
C ALA A 187 25.01 -10.53 4.55
N ALA A 188 24.06 -10.76 3.64
CA ALA A 188 23.55 -9.72 2.75
C ALA A 188 23.03 -8.49 3.54
N ILE A 189 22.35 -8.74 4.66
CA ILE A 189 21.76 -7.70 5.50
C ILE A 189 22.79 -7.14 6.49
N SER A 190 23.57 -8.03 7.11
CA SER A 190 24.48 -7.61 8.19
C SER A 190 25.80 -7.00 7.71
N ALA A 191 26.24 -7.30 6.48
CA ALA A 191 27.56 -6.91 5.99
C ALA A 191 27.57 -6.28 4.58
N HIS A 192 26.57 -6.55 3.74
CA HIS A 192 26.53 -6.08 2.35
C HIS A 192 25.41 -5.07 2.05
N LYS A 193 24.68 -4.62 3.08
CA LYS A 193 23.65 -3.60 2.94
C LYS A 193 24.29 -2.23 2.74
N ILE A 194 24.08 -1.65 1.56
CA ILE A 194 24.41 -0.26 1.25
C ILE A 194 23.11 0.54 1.15
N GLU A 195 23.03 1.62 1.91
CA GLU A 195 21.84 2.46 1.95
C GLU A 195 21.71 3.32 0.70
N THR A 196 20.46 3.46 0.23
CA THR A 196 20.11 4.40 -0.84
C THR A 196 19.37 5.58 -0.23
N PHE A 197 19.89 6.78 -0.48
CA PHE A 197 19.39 8.03 0.09
C PHE A 197 18.53 8.75 -0.95
N ILE A 198 17.37 9.28 -0.54
CA ILE A 198 16.39 9.88 -1.45
C ILE A 198 16.24 11.37 -1.19
N TYR A 199 16.13 12.17 -2.26
CA TYR A 199 15.77 13.59 -2.22
C TYR A 199 14.95 13.97 -3.47
N LEU A 200 13.78 14.57 -3.44
CA LEU A 200 12.97 14.93 -2.28
C LEU A 200 12.20 13.69 -1.84
N PHE A 201 12.29 13.36 -0.55
CA PHE A 201 11.31 12.48 0.06
C PHE A 201 10.18 13.35 0.63
N PRO A 202 8.89 13.03 0.44
CA PRO A 202 7.79 13.82 0.97
C PRO A 202 7.80 13.77 2.52
N GLU A 203 8.51 14.71 3.14
CA GLU A 203 8.60 14.85 4.60
C GLU A 203 7.27 15.39 5.17
N HIS A 204 6.39 14.49 5.58
CA HIS A 204 5.21 14.84 6.37
C HIS A 204 5.51 15.00 7.86
N ILE A 205 4.75 15.86 8.54
CA ILE A 205 4.87 16.16 9.99
C ILE A 205 4.71 14.90 10.87
N ASN A 206 3.91 13.92 10.46
CA ASN A 206 3.76 12.63 11.15
C ASN A 206 4.88 11.63 10.84
N PHE A 207 5.71 11.87 9.80
CA PHE A 207 6.95 11.12 9.58
C PHE A 207 8.12 11.69 10.41
N ARG A 208 7.98 12.89 10.98
CA ARG A 208 9.06 13.59 11.71
C ARG A 208 9.48 12.94 13.03
N ASN A 209 8.64 12.07 13.61
CA ASN A 209 8.99 11.35 14.85
C ASN A 209 9.72 10.01 14.63
N ILE A 210 10.21 9.75 13.41
CA ILE A 210 11.10 8.61 13.12
C ILE A 210 12.55 9.13 12.97
N THR A 211 12.93 10.04 13.87
CA THR A 211 14.20 10.78 13.87
C THR A 211 15.41 9.96 14.31
N GLU A 212 15.25 8.68 14.68
CA GLU A 212 16.38 7.85 15.13
C GLU A 212 17.08 7.06 14.02
N TRP A 213 16.54 7.00 12.79
CA TRP A 213 17.12 6.18 11.71
C TRP A 213 17.02 6.84 10.33
N ILE A 214 16.99 8.18 10.25
CA ILE A 214 17.34 8.85 9.00
C ILE A 214 18.86 8.85 8.96
N SER A 215 19.45 7.78 8.46
CA SER A 215 20.78 7.90 7.87
C SER A 215 20.72 9.04 6.87
N SER A 216 21.61 10.00 7.06
CA SER A 216 21.45 11.42 6.73
C SER A 216 20.73 11.69 5.39
N PRO A 217 19.73 12.60 5.36
CA PRO A 217 19.15 13.03 4.08
C PRO A 217 20.28 13.50 3.17
N VAL A 218 20.20 13.19 1.86
CA VAL A 218 21.22 13.69 0.93
C VAL A 218 21.28 15.20 1.10
N ASN A 219 22.47 15.75 1.37
CA ASN A 219 22.64 17.19 1.47
C ASN A 219 22.05 17.81 0.19
N LYS A 220 21.04 18.66 0.37
CA LYS A 220 20.32 19.35 -0.70
C LYS A 220 21.28 19.97 -1.71
N ASP A 221 22.37 20.56 -1.23
CA ASP A 221 23.35 21.23 -2.07
C ASP A 221 24.08 20.24 -3.00
N ASN A 222 24.43 19.05 -2.51
CA ASN A 222 25.04 17.99 -3.31
C ASN A 222 24.09 17.41 -4.36
N VAL A 223 22.78 17.36 -4.06
CA VAL A 223 21.76 16.88 -5.01
C VAL A 223 21.57 17.87 -6.13
N LEU A 224 21.43 19.15 -5.79
CA LEU A 224 21.29 20.21 -6.76
C LEU A 224 22.54 20.30 -7.64
N GLU A 225 23.75 20.15 -7.09
CA GLU A 225 24.99 20.11 -7.88
C GLU A 225 24.96 19.01 -8.96
N VAL A 226 24.50 17.81 -8.63
CA VAL A 226 24.42 16.69 -9.59
C VAL A 226 23.36 16.96 -10.66
N VAL A 227 22.18 17.48 -10.30
CA VAL A 227 21.16 17.86 -11.27
C VAL A 227 21.65 18.99 -12.17
N HIS A 228 22.26 20.03 -11.60
CA HIS A 228 22.83 21.14 -12.36
C HIS A 228 23.93 20.67 -13.31
N SER A 229 24.85 19.81 -12.85
CA SER A 229 25.90 19.24 -13.70
C SER A 229 25.33 18.44 -14.86
N PHE A 230 24.24 17.68 -14.64
CA PHE A 230 23.54 16.98 -15.70
C PHE A 230 22.91 17.96 -16.71
N MET A 231 22.19 18.97 -16.22
CA MET A 231 21.52 19.98 -17.05
C MET A 231 22.50 20.92 -17.77
N GLU A 232 23.72 21.12 -17.26
CA GLU A 232 24.78 21.94 -17.88
C GLU A 232 25.62 21.17 -18.89
N SER A 233 25.68 19.84 -18.79
CA SER A 233 26.38 18.97 -19.77
C SER A 233 25.74 19.00 -21.17
N HIS A 234 24.84 19.96 -21.39
CA HIS A 234 23.80 19.92 -22.37
C HIS A 234 23.71 21.27 -23.09
N GLN A 235 24.27 21.36 -24.29
CA GLN A 235 24.38 22.60 -25.06
C GLN A 235 23.20 22.88 -26.03
N ARG A 236 21.93 22.52 -25.72
CA ARG A 236 20.63 22.97 -26.35
C ARG A 236 19.61 21.90 -26.85
N ALA A 237 19.85 20.61 -26.73
CA ALA A 237 18.90 19.52 -27.08
C ALA A 237 17.82 19.09 -26.03
N LEU A 238 17.76 19.62 -24.82
CA LEU A 238 16.86 19.23 -23.72
C LEU A 238 15.97 20.43 -23.35
N PRO A 239 14.71 20.16 -22.96
CA PRO A 239 13.85 21.17 -22.38
C PRO A 239 14.38 21.72 -21.04
N SER A 240 13.90 22.91 -20.66
CA SER A 240 14.34 23.60 -19.44
C SER A 240 13.89 22.84 -18.19
N LEU A 241 14.74 22.81 -17.14
CA LEU A 241 14.36 22.24 -15.85
C LEU A 241 13.17 23.01 -15.27
N ASN A 242 12.07 22.30 -14.98
CA ASN A 242 10.91 22.86 -14.28
C ASN A 242 10.92 22.51 -12.79
N GLU A 243 11.11 21.24 -12.45
CA GLU A 243 11.08 20.77 -11.06
C GLU A 243 11.98 19.55 -10.86
N VAL A 244 12.71 19.49 -9.74
CA VAL A 244 13.37 18.25 -9.31
C VAL A 244 12.34 17.39 -8.58
N ARG A 245 11.98 16.25 -9.17
CA ARG A 245 11.01 15.33 -8.56
C ARG A 245 11.68 14.45 -7.52
N ARG A 246 12.78 13.82 -7.90
CA ARG A 246 13.48 12.85 -7.07
C ARG A 246 14.91 12.62 -7.56
N VAL A 247 15.79 12.32 -6.64
CA VAL A 247 17.20 11.98 -6.84
C VAL A 247 17.53 10.94 -5.78
N ASP A 248 17.85 9.75 -6.25
CA ASP A 248 18.34 8.69 -5.37
C ASP A 248 19.84 8.66 -5.46
N ARG A 249 20.53 8.54 -4.33
CA ARG A 249 21.99 8.44 -4.25
C ARG A 249 22.38 7.14 -3.57
N LYS A 250 23.21 6.36 -4.24
CA LYS A 250 23.86 5.17 -3.67
C LYS A 250 25.37 5.37 -3.62
N PRO A 251 25.96 5.53 -2.42
CA PRO A 251 27.37 5.83 -2.29
C PRO A 251 28.26 4.60 -2.42
N ASP A 252 29.45 4.81 -2.97
CA ASP A 252 30.59 3.89 -2.93
C ASP A 252 31.84 4.72 -2.57
N THR A 253 32.35 4.52 -1.36
CA THR A 253 33.49 5.29 -0.84
C THR A 253 34.76 5.09 -1.66
N GLN A 254 34.88 3.97 -2.37
CA GLN A 254 36.06 3.65 -3.18
C GLN A 254 35.90 4.14 -4.63
N ARG A 255 34.71 4.03 -5.22
CA ARG A 255 34.51 4.26 -6.65
C ARG A 255 33.82 5.57 -6.99
N GLY A 256 32.91 6.08 -6.16
CA GLY A 256 32.08 7.23 -6.48
C GLY A 256 30.62 7.05 -6.08
N ASN A 257 29.74 7.93 -6.52
CA ASN A 257 28.31 7.82 -6.17
C ASN A 257 27.51 7.50 -7.44
N ARG A 258 26.58 6.53 -7.35
CA ARG A 258 25.54 6.34 -8.36
C ARG A 258 24.32 7.18 -7.98
N TYR A 259 23.68 7.78 -8.97
CA TYR A 259 22.43 8.50 -8.81
C TYR A 259 21.36 7.99 -9.78
N LEU A 260 20.11 8.06 -9.37
CA LEU A 260 18.96 8.09 -10.28
C LEU A 260 18.39 9.50 -10.23
N ILE A 261 18.49 10.27 -11.31
CA ILE A 261 17.96 11.62 -11.39
C ILE A 261 16.58 11.54 -12.03
N GLU A 262 15.55 12.06 -11.35
CA GLU A 262 14.19 12.23 -11.87
C GLU A 262 13.76 13.69 -11.79
N VAL A 263 13.57 14.30 -12.96
CA VAL A 263 13.24 15.73 -13.09
C VAL A 263 12.09 15.93 -14.06
N GLU A 264 11.26 16.91 -13.77
CA GLU A 264 10.29 17.44 -14.72
C GLU A 264 10.95 18.54 -15.55
N LEU A 265 10.88 18.39 -16.87
CA LEU A 265 11.36 19.37 -17.83
C LEU A 265 10.16 20.02 -18.53
N LEU A 266 10.30 21.31 -18.85
CA LEU A 266 9.32 22.09 -19.59
C LEU A 266 9.86 22.44 -20.97
N ASP A 267 9.20 21.89 -21.99
CA ASP A 267 9.43 22.29 -23.38
C ASP A 267 8.73 23.63 -23.62
N LEU A 268 9.55 24.68 -23.73
CA LEU A 268 9.09 26.04 -23.92
C LEU A 268 8.49 26.27 -25.32
N THR A 269 8.71 25.37 -26.28
CA THR A 269 8.20 25.52 -27.65
C THR A 269 6.72 25.17 -27.77
N ASN A 270 6.25 24.22 -26.96
CA ASN A 270 4.88 23.70 -26.98
C ASN A 270 4.21 23.71 -25.59
N ASN A 271 4.90 24.25 -24.57
CA ASN A 271 4.49 24.28 -23.17
C ASN A 271 4.15 22.89 -22.59
N ARG A 272 4.81 21.83 -23.10
CA ARG A 272 4.63 20.46 -22.66
C ARG A 272 5.61 20.12 -21.54
N LYS A 273 5.09 19.46 -20.51
CA LYS A 273 5.91 18.86 -19.46
C LYS A 273 6.29 17.45 -19.84
N VAL A 274 7.53 17.07 -19.58
CA VAL A 274 8.04 15.70 -19.75
C VAL A 274 8.87 15.31 -18.53
N LEU A 275 8.86 14.02 -18.18
CA LEU A 275 9.69 13.49 -17.10
C LEU A 275 10.97 12.88 -17.69
N LEU A 276 12.11 13.23 -17.11
CA LEU A 276 13.37 12.54 -17.37
C LEU A 276 13.71 11.72 -16.14
N SER A 277 14.04 10.44 -16.31
CA SER A 277 14.53 9.59 -15.23
C SER A 277 15.71 8.74 -15.71
N GLU A 278 16.92 9.08 -15.25
CA GLU A 278 18.17 8.48 -15.75
C GLU A 278 19.15 8.13 -14.64
N TYR A 279 19.79 6.96 -14.76
CA TYR A 279 20.90 6.59 -13.91
C TYR A 279 22.17 7.28 -14.39
N VAL A 280 22.89 7.92 -13.46
CA VAL A 280 24.19 8.53 -13.72
C VAL A 280 25.18 8.12 -12.64
N PHE A 281 26.46 8.11 -12.98
CA PHE A 281 27.54 7.80 -12.06
C PHE A 281 28.53 8.95 -12.02
N MET A 282 29.01 9.28 -10.82
CA MET A 282 30.06 10.26 -10.60
C MET A 282 31.26 9.58 -9.94
N PRO A 283 32.30 9.23 -10.71
CA PRO A 283 33.52 8.64 -10.17
C PRO A 283 34.25 9.59 -9.22
N ASN A 284 34.83 9.05 -8.16
CA ASN A 284 35.60 9.83 -7.18
C ASN A 284 36.69 10.68 -7.84
N GLY A 285 36.82 11.94 -7.41
CA GLY A 285 37.84 12.87 -7.88
C GLY A 285 37.62 13.48 -9.26
N THR A 286 36.61 13.04 -10.03
CA THR A 286 36.38 13.55 -11.40
C THR A 286 35.46 14.77 -11.45
N LYS A 287 34.47 14.84 -10.56
CA LYS A 287 33.32 15.78 -10.62
C LYS A 287 32.61 15.79 -11.98
N LYS A 288 32.68 14.70 -12.74
CA LYS A 288 32.04 14.56 -14.05
C LYS A 288 31.04 13.41 -14.00
N LEU A 289 29.88 13.63 -14.59
CA LEU A 289 28.85 12.63 -14.72
C LEU A 289 29.08 11.77 -15.98
N CYS A 290 28.67 10.51 -15.89
CA CYS A 290 28.63 9.58 -17.00
C CYS A 290 27.42 8.65 -16.87
N TYR A 291 26.98 8.09 -18.00
CA TYR A 291 26.03 6.98 -17.98
C TYR A 291 26.76 5.67 -17.63
N PRO A 292 26.36 4.96 -16.56
CA PRO A 292 26.87 3.62 -16.31
C PRO A 292 26.43 2.71 -17.47
N LYS A 293 27.40 2.01 -18.09
CA LYS A 293 27.12 1.04 -19.17
C LYS A 293 26.20 -0.07 -18.66
N ASP A 294 25.30 -0.51 -19.54
CA ASP A 294 24.37 -1.63 -19.31
C ASP A 294 23.48 -1.45 -18.07
N PHE A 295 23.18 -0.20 -17.68
CA PHE A 295 22.50 0.15 -16.43
C PHE A 295 21.26 1.03 -16.67
N GLN A 296 20.64 0.88 -17.83
CA GLN A 296 19.45 1.64 -18.21
C GLN A 296 18.21 0.85 -17.82
N TRP A 297 17.26 1.51 -17.18
CA TRP A 297 16.00 0.85 -16.81
C TRP A 297 15.07 0.73 -18.02
N ASN A 298 14.44 -0.43 -18.15
CA ASN A 298 13.48 -0.69 -19.22
C ASN A 298 12.09 -0.15 -18.83
N ARG A 299 11.68 0.94 -19.49
CA ARG A 299 10.42 1.65 -19.25
C ARG A 299 9.17 0.82 -19.56
N THR A 300 9.30 -0.19 -20.41
CA THR A 300 8.20 -1.04 -20.87
C THR A 300 8.37 -2.50 -20.46
N ALA A 301 9.26 -2.80 -19.50
CA ALA A 301 9.39 -4.15 -18.98
C ALA A 301 8.05 -4.63 -18.43
N ASN A 302 7.72 -5.90 -18.71
CA ASN A 302 6.59 -6.56 -18.06
C ASN A 302 6.84 -6.62 -16.56
N VAL A 303 5.84 -6.25 -15.77
CA VAL A 303 5.87 -6.34 -14.30
C VAL A 303 4.79 -7.32 -13.86
N TYR A 304 5.21 -8.43 -13.25
CA TYR A 304 4.32 -9.42 -12.66
C TYR A 304 4.19 -9.17 -11.17
N LEU A 305 3.04 -8.65 -10.73
CA LEU A 305 2.70 -8.53 -9.31
C LEU A 305 2.19 -9.88 -8.80
N ILE A 306 2.91 -10.47 -7.85
CA ILE A 306 2.64 -11.83 -7.36
C ILE A 306 2.15 -11.77 -5.92
N VAL A 307 0.96 -12.31 -5.67
CA VAL A 307 0.41 -12.49 -4.32
C VAL A 307 0.09 -13.95 -4.05
N THR A 308 0.24 -14.36 -2.79
CA THR A 308 -0.06 -15.74 -2.37
C THR A 308 -0.97 -15.74 -1.15
N ALA A 309 -1.92 -16.68 -1.08
CA ALA A 309 -3.04 -16.61 -0.14
C ALA A 309 -3.50 -17.98 0.37
N LYS A 310 -4.19 -17.97 1.52
CA LYS A 310 -5.11 -19.01 1.99
C LYS A 310 -5.95 -18.47 3.13
N ASN A 311 -7.26 -18.51 2.93
CA ASN A 311 -8.26 -17.92 3.80
C ASN A 311 -7.99 -16.43 4.11
N LEU A 312 -7.50 -15.70 3.09
CA LEU A 312 -7.32 -14.25 3.08
C LEU A 312 -8.00 -13.63 1.86
N GLY A 313 -9.12 -14.22 1.45
CA GLY A 313 -9.83 -13.88 0.23
C GLY A 313 -10.18 -12.40 0.14
N ARG A 314 -10.53 -11.76 1.27
CA ARG A 314 -10.86 -10.33 1.31
C ARG A 314 -9.70 -9.46 0.86
N TRP A 315 -8.49 -9.81 1.29
CA TRP A 315 -7.28 -9.07 0.90
C TRP A 315 -6.86 -9.38 -0.53
N VAL A 316 -7.10 -10.60 -1.02
CA VAL A 316 -6.91 -10.91 -2.44
C VAL A 316 -7.87 -10.08 -3.30
N HIS A 317 -9.13 -9.95 -2.89
CA HIS A 317 -10.11 -9.12 -3.60
C HIS A 317 -9.71 -7.63 -3.59
N HIS A 318 -9.32 -7.11 -2.42
CA HIS A 318 -8.78 -5.74 -2.28
C HIS A 318 -7.59 -5.50 -3.22
N PHE A 319 -6.65 -6.45 -3.27
CA PHE A 319 -5.51 -6.38 -4.18
C PHE A 319 -5.95 -6.36 -5.66
N ILE A 320 -6.88 -7.23 -6.08
CA ILE A 320 -7.43 -7.24 -7.45
C ILE A 320 -8.01 -5.86 -7.79
N LYS A 321 -8.87 -5.31 -6.93
CA LYS A 321 -9.50 -3.99 -7.12
C LYS A 321 -8.48 -2.86 -7.19
N ASN A 322 -7.45 -2.92 -6.34
CA ASN A 322 -6.36 -1.96 -6.38
C ASN A 322 -5.61 -2.02 -7.73
N VAL A 323 -5.34 -3.20 -8.27
CA VAL A 323 -4.68 -3.33 -9.59
C VAL A 323 -5.61 -2.89 -10.72
N GLU A 324 -6.91 -3.21 -10.68
CA GLU A 324 -7.89 -2.69 -11.65
C GLU A 324 -7.90 -1.16 -11.69
N ARG A 325 -7.81 -0.49 -10.53
CA ARG A 325 -7.68 0.97 -10.45
C ARG A 325 -6.42 1.45 -11.15
N ILE A 326 -5.27 0.83 -10.87
CA ILE A 326 -3.98 1.20 -11.49
C ILE A 326 -4.03 1.03 -13.00
N LEU A 327 -4.59 -0.08 -13.50
CA LEU A 327 -4.78 -0.32 -14.92
C LEU A 327 -5.70 0.73 -15.56
N ASN A 328 -6.79 1.10 -14.90
CA ASN A 328 -7.69 2.14 -15.39
C ASN A 328 -7.04 3.53 -15.41
N GLU A 329 -6.17 3.84 -14.45
CA GLU A 329 -5.45 5.12 -14.37
C GLU A 329 -4.28 5.21 -15.37
N THR A 330 -3.70 4.10 -15.81
CA THR A 330 -2.45 4.09 -16.61
C THR A 330 -2.58 3.49 -17.99
N ASN A 331 -3.59 2.65 -18.21
CA ASN A 331 -3.69 1.79 -19.40
C ASN A 331 -2.41 0.97 -19.68
N ASP A 332 -1.63 0.63 -18.65
CA ASP A 332 -0.34 -0.07 -18.81
C ASP A 332 -0.53 -1.52 -19.30
N PRO A 333 -0.18 -1.84 -20.56
CA PRO A 333 -0.38 -3.18 -21.10
C PRO A 333 0.65 -4.19 -20.57
N ASN A 334 1.72 -3.72 -19.92
CA ASN A 334 2.83 -4.52 -19.42
C ASN A 334 2.69 -4.83 -17.92
N LEU A 335 1.54 -4.55 -17.31
CA LEU A 335 1.23 -4.92 -15.94
C LEU A 335 0.47 -6.25 -15.92
N HIS A 336 1.01 -7.23 -15.20
CA HIS A 336 0.49 -8.58 -15.08
C HIS A 336 0.30 -8.95 -13.61
N VAL A 337 -0.65 -9.84 -13.34
CA VAL A 337 -0.95 -10.34 -11.98
C VAL A 337 -0.78 -11.85 -11.92
N ILE A 338 -0.17 -12.36 -10.85
CA ILE A 338 -0.18 -13.80 -10.53
C ILE A 338 -0.75 -13.99 -9.12
N ILE A 339 -1.80 -14.78 -9.01
CA ILE A 339 -2.42 -15.14 -7.73
C ILE A 339 -2.21 -16.63 -7.49
N TYR A 340 -1.55 -16.96 -6.39
CA TYR A 340 -1.36 -18.34 -5.93
C TYR A 340 -2.20 -18.60 -4.67
N ASP A 341 -3.23 -19.42 -4.77
CA ASP A 341 -4.16 -19.66 -3.69
C ASP A 341 -4.06 -21.10 -3.15
N TYR A 342 -3.86 -21.26 -1.84
CA TYR A 342 -3.91 -22.58 -1.19
C TYR A 342 -5.35 -23.00 -0.87
N ASN A 343 -6.21 -22.98 -1.89
CA ASN A 343 -7.62 -23.37 -1.85
C ASN A 343 -8.39 -22.66 -0.72
N SER A 344 -8.41 -21.33 -0.77
CA SER A 344 -9.18 -20.47 0.14
C SER A 344 -10.67 -20.82 0.12
N SER A 345 -11.27 -20.93 1.29
CA SER A 345 -12.69 -21.27 1.45
C SER A 345 -13.58 -20.07 1.81
N ASP A 346 -12.96 -18.94 2.10
CA ASP A 346 -13.61 -17.70 2.54
C ASP A 346 -14.09 -16.82 1.38
N ILE A 347 -13.64 -17.08 0.14
CA ILE A 347 -14.05 -16.35 -1.06
C ILE A 347 -14.10 -17.26 -2.30
N ASN A 348 -14.93 -16.92 -3.28
CA ASN A 348 -14.87 -17.53 -4.61
C ASN A 348 -13.97 -16.71 -5.55
N LEU A 349 -12.66 -16.95 -5.52
CA LEU A 349 -11.68 -16.21 -6.34
C LEU A 349 -11.89 -16.35 -7.85
N GLU A 350 -12.38 -17.50 -8.32
CA GLU A 350 -12.68 -17.68 -9.75
C GLU A 350 -13.78 -16.75 -10.23
N LYS A 351 -14.83 -16.59 -9.40
CA LYS A 351 -15.92 -15.67 -9.70
C LYS A 351 -15.41 -14.23 -9.68
N VAL A 352 -14.62 -13.86 -8.66
CA VAL A 352 -14.02 -12.51 -8.56
C VAL A 352 -13.16 -12.19 -9.79
N LEU A 353 -12.31 -13.11 -10.23
CA LEU A 353 -11.45 -12.89 -11.39
C LEU A 353 -12.25 -12.79 -12.70
N LYS A 354 -13.28 -13.62 -12.88
CA LYS A 354 -14.20 -13.54 -14.04
C LYS A 354 -14.95 -12.22 -14.12
N GLU A 355 -15.28 -11.63 -12.97
CA GLU A 355 -16.01 -10.36 -12.87
C GLU A 355 -15.07 -9.15 -12.82
N SER A 356 -13.76 -9.35 -12.76
CA SER A 356 -12.76 -8.28 -12.76
C SER A 356 -12.48 -7.75 -14.18
N SER A 357 -11.96 -6.52 -14.26
CA SER A 357 -11.40 -5.91 -15.47
C SER A 357 -9.93 -6.24 -15.69
N LEU A 358 -9.32 -7.14 -14.90
CA LEU A 358 -7.95 -7.59 -15.11
C LEU A 358 -7.83 -8.32 -16.45
N THR A 359 -7.01 -7.80 -17.36
CA THR A 359 -6.78 -8.39 -18.67
C THR A 359 -5.65 -9.41 -18.68
N ASN A 360 -4.60 -9.15 -17.91
CA ASN A 360 -3.37 -9.95 -17.85
C ASN A 360 -3.19 -10.57 -16.46
N TYR A 361 -3.78 -11.74 -16.23
CA TYR A 361 -3.60 -12.45 -14.96
C TYR A 361 -3.39 -13.96 -15.13
N MET A 362 -2.70 -14.54 -14.16
CA MET A 362 -2.57 -15.98 -13.97
C MET A 362 -3.08 -16.35 -12.57
N PHE A 363 -3.79 -17.47 -12.48
CA PHE A 363 -4.35 -17.96 -11.21
C PHE A 363 -4.01 -19.43 -11.03
N LEU A 364 -3.33 -19.76 -9.94
CA LEU A 364 -3.13 -21.14 -9.51
C LEU A 364 -3.86 -21.41 -8.22
N ARG A 365 -4.38 -22.63 -8.11
CA ARG A 365 -4.93 -23.16 -6.88
C ARG A 365 -4.23 -24.46 -6.50
N GLU A 366 -3.79 -24.54 -5.26
CA GLU A 366 -3.17 -25.74 -4.68
C GLU A 366 -3.88 -26.11 -3.37
N SER A 367 -4.05 -27.40 -3.10
CA SER A 367 -4.51 -27.86 -1.79
C SER A 367 -3.30 -28.06 -0.85
N GLY A 368 -3.39 -27.62 0.41
CA GLY A 368 -2.39 -27.98 1.41
C GLY A 368 -2.16 -26.91 2.47
N GLY A 369 -1.07 -27.08 3.23
CA GLY A 369 -0.55 -26.06 4.13
C GLY A 369 0.08 -24.91 3.35
N TYR A 370 -0.13 -23.67 3.80
CA TYR A 370 0.50 -22.52 3.16
C TYR A 370 2.01 -22.58 3.35
N SER A 371 2.75 -22.38 2.26
CA SER A 371 4.20 -22.23 2.26
C SER A 371 4.59 -21.08 1.34
N ARG A 372 5.15 -20.01 1.93
CA ARG A 372 5.54 -18.79 1.19
C ARG A 372 6.55 -19.11 0.08
N THR A 373 7.59 -19.87 0.41
CA THR A 373 8.68 -20.18 -0.52
C THR A 373 8.19 -21.01 -1.70
N ARG A 374 7.38 -22.04 -1.44
CA ARG A 374 6.76 -22.86 -2.49
C ARG A 374 5.83 -22.04 -3.37
N SER A 375 4.87 -21.32 -2.79
CA SER A 375 3.87 -20.60 -3.59
C SER A 375 4.48 -19.54 -4.49
N PHE A 376 5.45 -18.78 -3.99
CA PHE A 376 6.15 -17.81 -4.84
C PHE A 376 7.01 -18.49 -5.90
N THR A 377 7.73 -19.57 -5.57
CA THR A 377 8.55 -20.30 -6.56
C THR A 377 7.69 -20.82 -7.70
N GLU A 378 6.57 -21.50 -7.38
CA GLU A 378 5.66 -22.03 -8.39
C GLU A 378 4.96 -20.91 -9.19
N ALA A 379 4.58 -19.82 -8.55
CA ALA A 379 4.01 -18.65 -9.24
C ALA A 379 5.02 -18.00 -10.20
N ILE A 380 6.27 -17.83 -9.77
CA ILE A 380 7.36 -17.25 -10.58
C ILE A 380 7.71 -18.17 -11.76
N ASN A 381 7.63 -19.49 -11.60
CA ASN A 381 7.89 -20.46 -12.68
C ASN A 381 6.91 -20.36 -13.85
N LEU A 382 5.75 -19.70 -13.67
CA LEU A 382 4.84 -19.41 -14.78
C LEU A 382 5.36 -18.31 -15.72
N VAL A 383 6.29 -17.47 -15.25
CA VAL A 383 6.86 -16.39 -16.06
C VAL A 383 7.95 -16.97 -16.95
N SER A 384 7.66 -17.12 -18.24
CA SER A 384 8.59 -17.71 -19.21
C SER A 384 9.60 -16.72 -19.78
N ASP A 385 9.27 -15.43 -19.82
CA ASP A 385 10.14 -14.39 -20.35
C ASP A 385 11.21 -13.99 -19.32
N PRO A 386 12.51 -14.25 -19.58
CA PRO A 386 13.58 -13.89 -18.65
C PRO A 386 13.72 -12.37 -18.43
N HIS A 387 13.27 -11.56 -19.40
CA HIS A 387 13.37 -10.09 -19.38
C HIS A 387 12.16 -9.41 -18.72
N SER A 388 11.34 -10.19 -18.02
CA SER A 388 10.22 -9.69 -17.22
C SER A 388 10.64 -9.48 -15.77
N ILE A 389 10.08 -8.45 -15.12
CA ILE A 389 10.26 -8.20 -13.69
C ILE A 389 9.21 -8.98 -12.92
N ILE A 390 9.64 -9.83 -12.00
CA ILE A 390 8.77 -10.44 -10.98
C ILE A 390 8.77 -9.56 -9.73
N PHE A 391 7.62 -9.36 -9.11
CA PHE A 391 7.49 -8.58 -7.89
C PHE A 391 6.65 -9.32 -6.85
N MET A 392 7.31 -9.81 -5.81
CA MET A 392 6.67 -10.51 -4.71
C MET A 392 6.03 -9.50 -3.75
N LEU A 393 4.74 -9.68 -3.46
CA LEU A 393 3.96 -8.80 -2.59
C LEU A 393 3.37 -9.55 -1.40
N ASP A 394 3.17 -8.81 -0.31
CA ASP A 394 2.22 -9.21 0.72
C ASP A 394 0.78 -8.79 0.33
N LEU A 395 -0.24 -9.35 0.98
CA LEU A 395 -1.64 -9.08 0.63
C LEU A 395 -2.22 -7.81 1.27
N HIS A 396 -1.76 -7.45 2.47
CA HIS A 396 -2.33 -6.37 3.28
C HIS A 396 -1.86 -4.99 2.81
N LEU A 397 -1.86 -4.74 1.50
CA LEU A 397 -1.21 -3.60 0.88
C LEU A 397 -2.20 -2.67 0.19
N ASP A 398 -1.88 -1.38 0.22
CA ASP A 398 -2.36 -0.38 -0.74
C ASP A 398 -1.20 0.07 -1.62
N ILE A 399 -1.38 -0.05 -2.93
CA ILE A 399 -0.40 0.27 -3.96
C ILE A 399 -0.91 1.49 -4.75
N GLY A 400 -0.11 2.54 -4.78
CA GLY A 400 -0.34 3.71 -5.62
C GLY A 400 0.21 3.53 -7.03
N THR A 401 -0.44 4.13 -8.02
CA THR A 401 -0.06 4.07 -9.44
C THR A 401 1.42 4.34 -9.73
N PRO A 402 2.09 5.36 -9.14
CA PRO A 402 3.52 5.60 -9.37
C PRO A 402 4.44 4.45 -8.95
N PHE A 403 3.97 3.53 -8.11
CA PHE A 403 4.77 2.40 -7.63
C PHE A 403 5.20 1.47 -8.77
N ILE A 404 4.37 1.26 -9.80
CA ILE A 404 4.71 0.35 -10.91
C ILE A 404 5.94 0.85 -11.67
N ASN A 405 6.02 2.15 -11.96
CA ASN A 405 7.22 2.72 -12.59
C ASN A 405 8.42 2.73 -11.64
N ASN A 406 8.22 2.87 -10.33
CA ASN A 406 9.32 2.71 -9.37
C ASN A 406 9.88 1.29 -9.38
N ILE A 407 9.03 0.26 -9.56
CA ILE A 407 9.51 -1.13 -9.74
C ILE A 407 10.44 -1.20 -10.96
N ARG A 408 10.02 -0.68 -12.11
CA ARG A 408 10.83 -0.70 -13.34
C ARG A 408 12.14 0.07 -13.20
N LYS A 409 12.13 1.24 -12.55
CA LYS A 409 13.34 2.03 -12.32
C LYS A 409 14.36 1.29 -11.46
N HIS A 410 13.91 0.61 -10.42
CA HIS A 410 14.80 0.02 -9.41
C HIS A 410 15.13 -1.46 -9.62
N CYS A 411 14.60 -2.09 -10.66
CA CYS A 411 15.05 -3.38 -11.14
C CYS A 411 15.88 -3.15 -12.40
N ILE A 412 17.17 -3.47 -12.36
CA ILE A 412 18.08 -3.38 -13.52
C ILE A 412 18.59 -4.79 -13.78
N GLU A 413 18.24 -5.35 -14.94
CA GLU A 413 18.57 -6.74 -15.28
C GLU A 413 20.06 -6.99 -15.17
N GLY A 414 20.45 -8.06 -14.47
CA GLY A 414 21.84 -8.42 -14.29
C GLY A 414 22.55 -7.66 -13.17
N HIS A 415 21.96 -6.59 -12.63
CA HIS A 415 22.64 -5.64 -11.75
C HIS A 415 21.92 -5.38 -10.43
N VAL A 416 20.64 -4.99 -10.45
CA VAL A 416 19.93 -4.44 -9.27
C VAL A 416 18.61 -5.14 -9.02
N VAL A 417 18.43 -5.56 -7.77
CA VAL A 417 17.18 -6.02 -7.18
C VAL A 417 16.52 -4.91 -6.35
N TYR A 418 15.20 -4.74 -6.42
CA TYR A 418 14.49 -3.72 -5.64
C TYR A 418 13.88 -4.30 -4.37
N THR A 419 14.19 -3.72 -3.20
CA THR A 419 13.61 -4.11 -1.89
C THR A 419 13.08 -2.86 -1.17
N PRO A 420 11.84 -2.41 -1.45
CA PRO A 420 11.33 -1.18 -0.85
C PRO A 420 11.18 -1.31 0.67
N ILE A 421 11.54 -0.24 1.38
CA ILE A 421 11.15 -0.04 2.78
C ILE A 421 9.77 0.61 2.75
N ILE A 422 8.76 -0.15 3.14
CA ILE A 422 7.36 0.27 3.08
C ILE A 422 6.87 0.75 4.44
N PHE A 423 5.85 1.61 4.44
CA PHE A 423 5.26 2.12 5.68
C PHE A 423 4.15 1.19 6.16
N LYS A 424 4.33 0.59 7.33
CA LYS A 424 3.29 -0.19 7.99
C LYS A 424 2.43 0.74 8.82
N LEU A 425 1.17 0.87 8.42
CA LEU A 425 0.16 1.64 9.13
C LEU A 425 -0.04 1.08 10.54
N ALA A 426 -0.24 1.97 11.50
CA ALA A 426 -0.80 1.64 12.79
C ALA A 426 -2.25 1.19 12.63
N CYS A 427 -2.80 0.49 13.60
CA CYS A 427 -4.21 0.14 13.53
C CYS A 427 -5.08 1.42 13.51
N GLY A 428 -6.17 1.40 12.74
CA GLY A 428 -7.03 2.57 12.52
C GLY A 428 -6.40 3.70 11.69
N ALA A 429 -5.14 3.58 11.28
CA ALA A 429 -4.50 4.52 10.35
C ALA A 429 -4.82 4.15 8.90
N ASN A 430 -4.74 5.14 8.01
CA ASN A 430 -4.98 4.99 6.57
C ASN A 430 -4.13 5.99 5.80
N ALA A 431 -4.19 5.96 4.47
CA ALA A 431 -3.40 6.83 3.60
C ALA A 431 -3.62 8.34 3.83
N GLU A 432 -4.73 8.76 4.44
CA GLU A 432 -5.03 10.17 4.76
C GLU A 432 -4.61 10.56 6.19
N ASN A 433 -4.66 9.62 7.13
CA ASN A 433 -4.20 9.75 8.51
C ASN A 433 -2.98 8.84 8.74
N LEU A 434 -1.84 9.26 8.21
CA LEU A 434 -0.60 8.49 8.30
C LEU A 434 -0.08 8.47 9.74
N ALA A 435 -0.20 7.29 10.36
CA ALA A 435 0.44 6.90 11.61
C ALA A 435 0.92 5.46 11.44
N GLY A 436 2.13 5.13 11.93
CA GLY A 436 2.75 3.84 11.64
C GLY A 436 4.27 3.87 11.76
N ILE A 437 4.92 2.84 11.22
CA ILE A 437 6.37 2.66 11.25
C ILE A 437 6.92 2.17 9.91
N TRP A 438 8.14 2.58 9.56
CA TRP A 438 8.87 2.02 8.43
C TRP A 438 9.31 0.58 8.73
N GLN A 439 9.13 -0.34 7.79
CA GLN A 439 9.54 -1.75 7.93
C GLN A 439 11.00 -1.96 7.50
N ASP A 440 11.95 -1.37 8.24
CA ASP A 440 13.38 -1.35 7.88
C ASP A 440 14.05 -2.74 7.82
N GLN A 441 13.41 -3.76 8.41
CA GLN A 441 13.91 -5.15 8.47
C GLN A 441 13.16 -6.12 7.55
N GLY A 442 12.10 -5.68 6.85
CA GLY A 442 11.34 -6.53 5.93
C GLY A 442 11.98 -6.60 4.54
N TYR A 443 12.25 -7.80 4.04
CA TYR A 443 12.77 -8.03 2.68
C TYR A 443 11.81 -8.91 1.84
N GLY A 444 10.69 -9.33 2.42
CA GLY A 444 9.70 -10.18 1.73
C GLY A 444 8.97 -9.50 0.57
N ILE A 445 8.98 -8.16 0.49
CA ILE A 445 8.52 -7.40 -0.68
C ILE A 445 9.74 -7.04 -1.52
N ILE A 446 9.82 -7.62 -2.71
CA ILE A 446 11.04 -7.63 -3.50
C ILE A 446 10.74 -7.81 -4.98
N GLY A 447 11.47 -7.08 -5.81
CA GLY A 447 11.40 -7.11 -7.27
C GLY A 447 12.74 -7.42 -7.91
N MET A 448 12.74 -8.26 -8.93
CA MET A 448 13.93 -8.52 -9.75
C MET A 448 13.52 -9.05 -11.12
N TYR A 449 14.45 -9.03 -12.09
CA TYR A 449 14.20 -9.72 -13.35
C TYR A 449 14.10 -11.23 -13.13
N LYS A 450 13.29 -11.90 -13.96
CA LYS A 450 13.16 -13.35 -13.93
C LYS A 450 14.50 -14.06 -14.18
N SER A 451 15.33 -13.52 -15.07
CA SER A 451 16.72 -13.98 -15.28
C SER A 451 17.58 -13.88 -14.02
N ASP A 452 17.41 -12.82 -13.21
CA ASP A 452 18.12 -12.61 -11.95
C ASP A 452 17.63 -13.56 -10.85
N TRP A 453 16.33 -13.82 -10.80
CA TRP A 453 15.76 -14.87 -9.93
C TRP A 453 16.38 -16.23 -10.25
N ASP A 454 16.40 -16.61 -11.53
CA ASP A 454 16.95 -17.90 -11.98
C ASP A 454 18.44 -17.99 -11.70
N ARG A 455 19.19 -16.91 -11.95
CA ARG A 455 20.62 -16.83 -11.65
C ARG A 455 20.91 -17.00 -10.16
N SER A 456 20.09 -16.40 -9.29
CA SER A 456 20.25 -16.51 -7.83
C SER A 456 19.90 -17.90 -7.28
N GLY A 457 19.10 -18.70 -8.01
CA GLY A 457 18.56 -19.97 -7.52
C GLY A 457 17.34 -19.82 -6.60
N GLY A 458 16.82 -18.60 -6.43
CA GLY A 458 15.58 -18.33 -5.70
C GLY A 458 15.66 -18.62 -4.20
N PHE A 459 14.53 -19.08 -3.62
CA PHE A 459 14.50 -19.44 -2.20
C PHE A 459 15.37 -20.68 -1.90
N PRO A 460 16.03 -20.74 -0.73
CA PRO A 460 16.73 -21.94 -0.31
C PRO A 460 15.79 -23.16 -0.18
N THR A 461 16.21 -24.30 -0.74
CA THR A 461 15.41 -25.55 -0.86
C THR A 461 15.02 -26.23 0.46
N HIS A 462 15.52 -25.75 1.60
CA HIS A 462 15.30 -26.36 2.92
C HIS A 462 14.28 -25.61 3.79
N LYS A 463 13.71 -24.49 3.32
CA LYS A 463 12.71 -23.71 4.05
C LYS A 463 11.33 -23.86 3.43
N TYR A 464 10.43 -24.51 4.16
CA TYR A 464 9.00 -24.59 3.85
C TYR A 464 8.13 -23.73 4.78
N LYS A 465 8.74 -23.02 5.74
CA LYS A 465 8.06 -22.25 6.79
C LYS A 465 8.44 -20.76 6.72
N TRP A 466 7.55 -19.92 7.24
CA TRP A 466 7.70 -18.46 7.32
C TRP A 466 8.73 -18.04 8.38
N GLY A 467 9.67 -17.17 8.02
CA GLY A 467 10.68 -16.58 8.90
C GLY A 467 12.11 -16.65 8.34
N GLY A 468 12.66 -15.48 7.98
CA GLY A 468 14.06 -15.30 7.54
C GLY A 468 14.38 -15.90 6.18
N GLU A 469 13.39 -16.43 5.45
CA GLU A 469 13.53 -16.86 4.06
C GLU A 469 13.84 -15.70 3.12
N ASP A 470 13.31 -14.52 3.42
CA ASP A 470 13.56 -13.28 2.71
C ASP A 470 15.01 -12.83 2.88
N TRP A 471 15.55 -12.95 4.09
CA TRP A 471 16.95 -12.63 4.37
C TRP A 471 17.92 -13.62 3.70
N GLU A 472 17.59 -14.92 3.72
CA GLU A 472 18.39 -15.92 3.01
C GLU A 472 18.28 -15.81 1.48
N LEU A 473 17.14 -15.35 0.95
CA LEU A 473 17.03 -15.00 -0.47
C LEU A 473 17.99 -13.86 -0.83
N MET A 474 18.12 -12.84 0.03
CA MET A 474 19.09 -11.77 -0.20
C MET A 474 20.54 -12.28 -0.21
N ASP A 475 20.87 -13.30 0.58
CA ASP A 475 22.20 -13.94 0.52
C ASP A 475 22.45 -14.61 -0.85
N GLN A 476 21.43 -15.23 -1.44
CA GLN A 476 21.52 -15.79 -2.80
C GLN A 476 21.72 -14.69 -3.84
N VAL A 477 20.95 -13.61 -3.74
CA VAL A 477 21.03 -12.44 -4.63
C VAL A 477 22.44 -11.85 -4.62
N VAL A 478 22.96 -11.46 -3.45
CA VAL A 478 24.31 -10.88 -3.39
C VAL A 478 25.40 -11.89 -3.71
N GLY A 479 25.13 -13.20 -3.54
CA GLY A 479 26.08 -14.25 -3.85
C GLY A 479 26.41 -14.38 -5.34
N VAL A 480 25.52 -13.89 -6.22
CA VAL A 480 25.65 -13.99 -7.69
C VAL A 480 26.01 -12.67 -8.37
N GLY A 481 26.51 -11.68 -7.62
CA GLY A 481 26.94 -10.40 -8.19
C GLY A 481 25.86 -9.31 -8.24
N LEU A 482 24.67 -9.56 -7.69
CA LEU A 482 23.60 -8.56 -7.67
C LEU A 482 23.74 -7.63 -6.46
N GLU A 483 23.55 -6.34 -6.69
CA GLU A 483 23.24 -5.41 -5.61
C GLU A 483 21.73 -5.26 -5.43
N PHE A 484 21.33 -4.62 -4.34
CA PHE A 484 19.92 -4.32 -4.10
C PHE A 484 19.71 -2.88 -3.66
N ASP A 485 18.67 -2.28 -4.21
CA ASP A 485 18.20 -0.94 -3.90
C ASP A 485 17.18 -1.05 -2.76
N ARG A 486 17.56 -0.51 -1.59
CA ARG A 486 16.76 -0.54 -0.37
C ARG A 486 16.48 0.86 0.11
N MET A 487 15.23 1.30 -0.04
CA MET A 487 14.87 2.69 0.20
C MET A 487 13.40 2.87 0.57
N ARG A 488 13.11 3.92 1.33
CA ARG A 488 11.74 4.29 1.75
C ARG A 488 10.90 4.64 0.53
N THR A 489 9.69 4.09 0.46
CA THR A 489 8.79 4.29 -0.68
C THR A 489 7.43 4.76 -0.20
N ALA A 490 6.99 5.92 -0.69
CA ALA A 490 5.75 6.56 -0.26
C ALA A 490 4.49 6.01 -0.95
N HIS A 491 4.62 5.28 -2.07
CA HIS A 491 3.49 4.82 -2.90
C HIS A 491 2.99 3.42 -2.58
N ILE A 492 3.32 2.92 -1.39
CA ILE A 492 2.92 1.60 -0.93
C ILE A 492 2.79 1.62 0.60
N HIS A 493 1.65 1.14 1.09
CA HIS A 493 1.37 1.05 2.52
C HIS A 493 0.94 -0.35 2.87
N HIS A 494 1.36 -0.81 4.04
CA HIS A 494 0.91 -2.07 4.59
C HIS A 494 -0.03 -1.82 5.76
N TYR A 495 -1.25 -2.31 5.67
CA TYR A 495 -2.23 -2.21 6.72
C TYR A 495 -1.76 -2.91 7.99
N HIS A 496 -2.12 -2.35 9.14
CA HIS A 496 -1.99 -3.11 10.36
C HIS A 496 -2.86 -4.36 10.26
N HIS A 497 -2.30 -5.51 10.59
CA HIS A 497 -3.06 -6.70 10.88
C HIS A 497 -2.42 -7.41 12.06
N SER A 498 -3.24 -8.08 12.86
CA SER A 498 -2.74 -8.98 13.89
C SER A 498 -2.14 -10.22 13.22
N LYS A 499 -1.25 -10.92 13.93
CA LYS A 499 -0.78 -12.24 13.52
C LYS A 499 -1.70 -13.37 13.99
N ASN A 500 -2.77 -13.04 14.73
CA ASN A 500 -3.69 -14.01 15.31
C ASN A 500 -4.69 -14.46 14.24
N GLY A 501 -4.93 -15.77 14.12
CA GLY A 501 -5.79 -16.34 13.07
C GLY A 501 -5.15 -16.35 11.67
N LEU A 502 -4.05 -15.62 11.48
CA LEU A 502 -3.12 -15.87 10.39
C LEU A 502 -2.39 -17.19 10.68
N TRP A 503 -2.82 -18.23 9.97
CA TRP A 503 -2.06 -19.48 9.80
C TRP A 503 -1.89 -20.34 11.06
N THR A 504 -2.86 -20.28 11.98
CA THR A 504 -2.99 -21.29 13.04
C THR A 504 -3.34 -22.64 12.40
N GLY A 505 -2.37 -23.56 12.35
CA GLY A 505 -2.55 -24.91 11.80
C GLY A 505 -1.45 -25.43 10.88
N ALA A 506 -0.30 -24.75 10.75
CA ALA A 506 0.88 -25.33 10.12
C ALA A 506 1.57 -26.32 11.08
N THR A 507 0.93 -27.47 11.31
CA THR A 507 1.60 -28.70 11.77
C THR A 507 2.03 -29.51 10.57
#